data_AF-A0A7C0WQ62-F1
#
_entry.id   AF-A0A7C0WQ62-F1
#
_cell.length_a   1.000
_cell.length_b   1.000
_cell.length_c   1.000
_cell.angle_alpha   90.00
_cell.angle_beta   90.00
_cell.angle_gamma   90.00
#
_symmetry.space_group_name_H-M   'P 1'
#
loop_
_entity.id
_entity.type
_entity.pdbx_description
1 polymer ?
#
loop_
_entity_poly.entity_id
_entity_poly.type
_entity_poly.pdbx_seq_one_letter_code
_entity_poly.pdbx_strand_id
1 'polypeptide(L)'
;MMSESHSSRGEPDLRGRVLVVDDDIRACELISEILTADGYEVQVATDGPTALKIVRQEHPDTVLLDIMMPGMDGFEVCRRIKGDDATATVPVIFLTALTQREYLIRGISAGGDEFVSKPIDMDELL
;
A
#
# COMPACT_ATOMS: atom_id res chain seq x y z
N MET A 1 -41.66 -12.62 29.65
CA MET A 1 -40.52 -12.05 30.39
C MET A 1 -39.32 -12.15 29.47
N MET A 2 -38.94 -11.00 28.88
CA MET A 2 -37.60 -10.40 28.96
C MET A 2 -36.58 -11.24 28.17
N SER A 3 -36.29 -10.84 26.92
CA SER A 3 -35.11 -10.01 26.57
C SER A 3 -33.82 -10.74 27.00
N GLU A 4 -32.92 -11.08 26.09
CA GLU A 4 -31.88 -10.13 25.69
C GLU A 4 -31.49 -10.24 24.22
N SER A 5 -31.62 -9.10 23.55
CA SER A 5 -30.98 -8.76 22.29
C SER A 5 -29.45 -8.76 22.47
N HIS A 6 -28.73 -9.61 21.74
CA HIS A 6 -27.32 -9.35 21.44
C HIS A 6 -27.22 -8.74 20.06
N SER A 7 -27.33 -7.41 20.03
CA SER A 7 -26.97 -6.61 18.88
C SER A 7 -25.43 -6.54 18.83
N SER A 8 -24.78 -7.50 18.19
CA SER A 8 -23.39 -7.28 17.75
C SER A 8 -23.49 -6.41 16.50
N ARG A 9 -23.16 -5.12 16.63
CA ARG A 9 -22.80 -4.30 15.46
C ARG A 9 -21.70 -5.08 14.74
N GLY A 10 -22.00 -5.63 13.57
CA GLY A 10 -21.02 -6.31 12.75
C GLY A 10 -19.98 -5.29 12.35
N GLU A 11 -18.78 -5.39 12.91
CA GLU A 11 -17.61 -4.81 12.26
C GLU A 11 -17.53 -5.45 10.87
N PRO A 12 -17.34 -4.66 9.80
CA PRO A 12 -17.19 -5.22 8.47
C PRO A 12 -16.03 -6.21 8.50
N ASP A 13 -16.22 -7.38 7.89
CA ASP A 13 -15.15 -8.35 7.68
C ASP A 13 -14.14 -7.71 6.72
N LEU A 14 -13.06 -7.14 7.29
CA LEU A 14 -12.06 -6.41 6.54
C LEU A 14 -11.30 -7.37 5.64
N ARG A 15 -11.13 -7.01 4.37
CA ARG A 15 -10.38 -7.82 3.39
C ARG A 15 -8.88 -7.86 3.64
N GLY A 16 -8.35 -6.88 4.38
CA GLY A 16 -6.94 -6.75 4.72
C GLY A 16 -6.55 -5.30 4.99
N ARG A 17 -5.28 -5.10 5.34
CA ARG A 17 -4.67 -3.80 5.62
C ARG A 17 -3.71 -3.39 4.53
N VAL A 18 -3.95 -2.24 3.93
CA VAL A 18 -3.14 -1.69 2.84
C VAL A 18 -2.48 -0.40 3.28
N LEU A 19 -1.17 -0.29 3.06
CA LEU A 19 -0.46 0.97 3.17
C LEU A 19 -0.29 1.60 1.79
N VAL A 20 -0.86 2.80 1.59
CA VAL A 20 -0.67 3.61 0.39
C VAL A 20 0.45 4.62 0.64
N VAL A 21 1.42 4.68 -0.26
CA VAL A 21 2.59 5.55 -0.14
C VAL A 21 2.75 6.40 -1.40
N ASP A 22 2.47 7.69 -1.30
CA ASP A 22 2.55 8.65 -2.41
C ASP A 22 2.70 10.07 -1.86
N ASP A 23 3.56 10.90 -2.44
CA ASP A 23 3.71 12.30 -2.00
C ASP A 23 2.57 13.22 -2.49
N ASP A 24 1.76 12.79 -3.47
CA ASP A 24 0.51 13.46 -3.83
C ASP A 24 -0.64 13.01 -2.91
N ILE A 25 -1.00 13.87 -1.96
CA ILE A 25 -2.11 13.66 -1.02
C ILE A 25 -3.42 13.33 -1.76
N ARG A 26 -3.68 13.92 -2.93
CA ARG A 26 -4.91 13.67 -3.68
C ARG A 26 -4.95 12.26 -4.26
N ALA A 27 -3.79 11.73 -4.65
CA ALA A 27 -3.68 10.35 -5.09
C ALA A 27 -3.92 9.40 -3.90
N CYS A 28 -3.34 9.69 -2.74
CA CYS A 28 -3.60 8.93 -1.51
C CYS A 28 -5.09 8.92 -1.13
N GLU A 29 -5.75 10.08 -1.15
CA GLU A 29 -7.18 10.21 -0.83
C GLU A 29 -8.04 9.38 -1.78
N LEU A 30 -7.82 9.51 -3.09
CA LEU A 30 -8.57 8.74 -4.11
C LEU A 30 -8.41 7.23 -3.92
N ILE A 31 -7.17 6.75 -3.77
CA ILE A 31 -6.90 5.31 -3.60
C ILE A 31 -7.49 4.81 -2.27
N SER A 32 -7.41 5.61 -1.21
CA SER A 32 -7.96 5.26 0.10
C SER A 32 -9.48 5.14 0.07
N GLU A 33 -10.17 6.08 -0.60
CA GLU A 33 -11.62 6.01 -0.77
C GLU A 33 -12.06 4.75 -1.51
N ILE A 34 -11.36 4.42 -2.61
CA ILE A 34 -11.60 3.22 -3.41
C ILE A 34 -11.43 1.94 -2.58
N LEU A 35 -10.26 1.77 -1.97
CA LEU A 35 -9.93 0.56 -1.21
C LEU A 35 -10.81 0.40 0.04
N THR A 36 -11.14 1.51 0.71
CA THR A 36 -12.05 1.49 1.86
C THR A 36 -13.47 1.09 1.44
N ALA A 37 -13.94 1.57 0.28
CA ALA A 37 -15.24 1.15 -0.26
C ALA A 37 -15.29 -0.34 -0.59
N ASP A 38 -14.16 -0.94 -0.97
CA ASP A 38 -14.00 -2.38 -1.19
C ASP A 38 -13.73 -3.19 0.09
N GLY A 39 -13.72 -2.55 1.27
CA GLY A 39 -13.63 -3.22 2.57
C GLY A 39 -12.21 -3.46 3.08
N TYR A 40 -11.21 -2.74 2.55
CA TYR A 40 -9.86 -2.72 3.13
C TYR A 40 -9.74 -1.66 4.23
N GLU A 41 -8.87 -1.92 5.21
CA GLU A 41 -8.35 -0.88 6.11
C GLU A 41 -7.14 -0.22 5.45
N VAL A 42 -7.18 1.11 5.31
CA VAL A 42 -6.14 1.85 4.58
C VAL A 42 -5.38 2.78 5.51
N GLN A 43 -4.05 2.67 5.48
CA GLN A 43 -3.13 3.63 6.07
C GLN A 43 -2.40 4.38 4.97
N VAL A 44 -1.97 5.61 5.25
CA VAL A 44 -1.31 6.48 4.28
C VAL A 44 0.03 6.97 4.81
N ALA A 45 1.04 7.00 3.95
CA ALA A 45 2.29 7.73 4.15
C ALA A 45 2.58 8.63 2.94
N THR A 46 3.06 9.84 3.18
CA THR A 46 3.41 10.80 2.11
C THR A 46 4.92 10.92 1.88
N ASP A 47 5.71 10.07 2.52
CA ASP A 47 7.15 10.03 2.40
C ASP A 47 7.71 8.65 2.81
N GLY A 48 8.90 8.34 2.31
CA GLY A 48 9.59 7.07 2.58
C GLY A 48 9.86 6.78 4.07
N PRO A 49 10.45 7.70 4.85
CA PRO A 49 10.66 7.49 6.28
C PRO A 49 9.39 7.14 7.07
N THR A 50 8.28 7.84 6.80
CA THR A 50 6.99 7.56 7.40
C THR A 50 6.48 6.18 6.98
N ALA A 51 6.58 5.83 5.69
CA ALA A 51 6.19 4.50 5.20
C ALA A 51 6.95 3.38 5.92
N LEU A 52 8.28 3.48 6.02
CA LEU A 52 9.11 2.47 6.71
C LEU A 52 8.75 2.30 8.18
N LYS A 53 8.40 3.40 8.85
CA LYS A 53 7.93 3.36 10.24
C LYS A 53 6.61 2.60 10.35
N ILE A 54 5.64 2.90 9.48
CA ILE A 54 4.33 2.24 9.49
C ILE A 54 4.47 0.76 9.18
N VAL A 55 5.21 0.37 8.14
CA VAL A 55 5.39 -1.05 7.78
C VAL A 55 5.94 -1.86 8.95
N ARG A 56 6.89 -1.31 9.70
CA ARG A 56 7.50 -1.96 10.86
C ARG A 56 6.60 -2.03 12.09
N GLN A 57 5.66 -1.11 12.24
CA GLN A 57 4.78 -1.01 13.42
C GLN A 57 3.47 -1.78 13.22
N GLU A 58 2.89 -1.62 12.04
CA GLU A 58 1.51 -2.03 11.75
C GLU A 58 1.45 -3.33 10.95
N HIS A 59 2.54 -3.72 10.29
CA HIS A 59 2.64 -4.92 9.44
C HIS A 59 1.45 -5.03 8.48
N PRO A 60 1.34 -4.10 7.50
CA PRO A 60 0.28 -4.14 6.51
C PRO A 60 0.40 -5.41 5.67
N ASP A 61 -0.74 -5.87 5.16
CA ASP A 61 -0.81 -7.07 4.31
C ASP A 61 -0.24 -6.79 2.91
N THR A 62 -0.30 -5.52 2.45
CA THR A 62 0.28 -5.05 1.19
C THR A 62 0.70 -3.58 1.29
N VAL A 63 1.77 -3.20 0.58
CA VAL A 63 2.17 -1.80 0.38
C VAL A 63 1.99 -1.42 -1.10
N LEU A 64 1.22 -0.36 -1.34
CA LEU A 64 1.10 0.30 -2.63
C LEU A 64 2.03 1.52 -2.65
N LEU A 65 3.05 1.51 -3.50
CA LEU A 65 4.20 2.40 -3.39
C LEU A 65 4.46 3.18 -4.67
N ASP A 66 4.36 4.51 -4.61
CA ASP A 66 4.85 5.37 -5.68
C ASP A 66 6.38 5.36 -5.76
N ILE A 67 6.91 5.50 -6.97
CA ILE A 67 8.35 5.51 -7.23
C ILE A 67 8.92 6.91 -7.06
N MET A 68 8.19 7.94 -7.49
CA MET A 68 8.66 9.30 -7.71
C MET A 68 8.40 10.20 -6.51
N MET A 69 8.96 9.85 -5.36
CA MET A 69 8.85 10.66 -4.15
C MET A 69 10.12 11.51 -3.89
N PRO A 70 9.97 12.73 -3.34
CA PRO A 70 11.11 13.57 -2.98
C PRO A 70 11.93 12.98 -1.82
N GLY A 71 13.25 13.13 -1.91
CA GLY A 71 14.18 12.67 -0.88
C GLY A 71 14.48 11.18 -0.98
N MET A 72 13.51 10.32 -0.65
CA MET A 72 13.64 8.87 -0.74
C MET A 72 12.69 8.32 -1.81
N ASP A 73 13.26 7.79 -2.90
CA ASP A 73 12.47 7.19 -3.97
C ASP A 73 11.85 5.85 -3.54
N GLY A 74 10.77 5.44 -4.22
CA GLY A 74 10.07 4.20 -3.90
C GLY A 74 10.94 2.96 -4.04
N PHE A 75 11.96 2.98 -4.90
CA PHE A 75 12.89 1.85 -4.99
C PHE A 75 13.72 1.69 -3.72
N GLU A 76 14.17 2.78 -3.11
CA GLU A 76 14.89 2.76 -1.83
C GLU A 76 13.99 2.32 -0.68
N VAL A 77 12.73 2.78 -0.65
CA VAL A 77 11.75 2.31 0.32
C VAL A 77 11.56 0.80 0.19
N CYS A 78 11.32 0.30 -1.03
CA CYS A 78 11.16 -1.13 -1.30
C CYS A 78 12.38 -1.94 -0.86
N ARG A 79 13.60 -1.52 -1.23
CA ARG A 79 14.84 -2.20 -0.79
C ARG A 79 14.95 -2.31 0.72
N ARG A 80 14.54 -1.28 1.46
CA ARG A 80 14.59 -1.28 2.92
C ARG A 80 13.53 -2.18 3.55
N ILE A 81 12.32 -2.21 2.99
CA ILE A 81 11.28 -3.16 3.41
C ILE A 81 11.76 -4.59 3.19
N LYS A 82 12.30 -4.90 2.01
CA LYS A 82 12.76 -6.24 1.63
C LYS A 82 14.08 -6.65 2.29
N GLY A 83 14.86 -5.69 2.79
CA GLY A 83 16.14 -5.91 3.46
C GLY A 83 16.06 -6.10 4.98
N ASP A 84 14.90 -5.93 5.60
CA ASP A 84 14.68 -6.16 7.03
C ASP A 84 13.85 -7.43 7.22
N ASP A 85 14.38 -8.42 7.95
CA ASP A 85 13.73 -9.72 8.19
C ASP A 85 12.31 -9.58 8.78
N ALA A 86 12.05 -8.50 9.53
CA ALA A 86 10.74 -8.26 10.13
C ALA A 86 9.67 -7.79 9.12
N THR A 87 10.09 -7.29 7.97
CA THR A 87 9.20 -6.68 6.95
C THR A 87 9.36 -7.29 5.57
N ALA A 88 10.36 -8.15 5.35
CA ALA A 88 10.71 -8.67 4.03
C ALA A 88 9.59 -9.48 3.35
N THR A 89 8.69 -10.06 4.13
CA THR A 89 7.53 -10.81 3.63
C THR A 89 6.37 -9.93 3.20
N VAL A 90 6.39 -8.64 3.52
CA VAL A 90 5.32 -7.71 3.13
C VAL A 90 5.39 -7.49 1.61
N PRO A 91 4.33 -7.81 0.85
CA PRO A 91 4.24 -7.52 -0.58
C PRO A 91 4.34 -6.03 -0.86
N VAL A 92 5.11 -5.65 -1.87
CA VAL A 92 5.26 -4.27 -2.36
C VAL A 92 4.87 -4.22 -3.83
N ILE A 93 3.80 -3.49 -4.11
CA ILE A 93 3.29 -3.22 -5.45
C ILE A 93 3.65 -1.78 -5.81
N PHE A 94 4.40 -1.59 -6.89
CA PHE A 94 4.71 -0.25 -7.37
C PHE A 94 3.52 0.35 -8.12
N LEU A 95 3.06 1.52 -7.68
CA LEU A 95 2.04 2.32 -8.36
C LEU A 95 2.69 3.53 -9.01
N THR A 96 2.91 3.52 -10.32
CA THR A 96 3.67 4.60 -10.97
C THR A 96 3.16 4.95 -12.37
N ALA A 97 3.32 6.22 -12.78
CA ALA A 97 3.13 6.61 -14.19
C ALA A 97 4.32 6.18 -15.09
N LEU A 98 5.39 5.65 -14.50
CA LEU A 98 6.60 5.26 -15.22
C LEU A 98 6.45 3.88 -15.87
N THR A 99 6.16 3.87 -17.17
CA THR A 99 5.97 2.65 -17.96
C THR A 99 7.23 2.19 -18.70
N GLN A 100 8.34 2.91 -18.55
CA GLN A 100 9.57 2.62 -19.30
C GLN A 100 10.26 1.37 -18.72
N ARG A 101 10.78 0.52 -19.60
CA ARG A 101 11.41 -0.77 -19.25
C ARG A 101 12.50 -0.66 -18.17
N GLU A 102 13.23 0.45 -18.13
CA GLU A 102 14.27 0.68 -17.12
C GLU A 102 13.72 0.71 -15.69
N TYR A 103 12.52 1.26 -15.47
CA TYR A 103 11.91 1.33 -14.15
C TYR A 103 11.38 -0.03 -13.69
N LEU A 104 10.86 -0.82 -14.62
CA LEU A 104 10.46 -2.21 -14.35
C LEU A 104 11.67 -3.04 -13.89
N ILE A 105 12.79 -2.96 -14.62
CA ILE A 105 14.03 -3.67 -14.24
C ILE A 105 14.51 -3.22 -12.86
N ARG A 106 14.47 -1.91 -12.59
CA ARG A 106 14.88 -1.35 -11.30
C ARG A 106 14.02 -1.83 -10.14
N GLY A 107 12.70 -1.90 -10.29
CA GLY A 107 11.84 -2.34 -9.19
C GLY A 107 11.87 -3.84 -8.95
N ILE A 108 12.02 -4.66 -10.00
CA ILE A 108 12.34 -6.10 -9.82
C ILE A 108 13.64 -6.25 -9.02
N SER A 109 14.67 -5.47 -9.38
CA SER A 109 15.95 -5.49 -8.67
C SER A 109 15.86 -4.96 -7.23
N ALA A 110 14.87 -4.13 -6.93
CA ALA A 110 14.59 -3.63 -5.58
C ALA A 110 13.83 -4.65 -4.71
N GLY A 111 13.29 -5.71 -5.32
CA GLY A 111 12.50 -6.73 -4.66
C GLY A 111 10.99 -6.48 -4.70
N GLY A 112 10.50 -5.58 -5.56
CA GLY A 112 9.05 -5.39 -5.74
C GLY A 112 8.39 -6.62 -6.34
N ASP A 113 7.19 -6.91 -5.87
CA ASP A 113 6.44 -8.11 -6.25
C ASP A 113 5.61 -7.88 -7.52
N GLU A 114 5.10 -6.65 -7.69
CA GLU A 114 4.22 -6.29 -8.81
C GLU A 114 4.33 -4.81 -9.19
N PHE A 115 3.85 -4.48 -10.40
CA PHE A 115 3.76 -3.12 -10.92
C PHE A 115 2.38 -2.87 -11.51
N VAL A 116 1.78 -1.76 -11.12
CA VAL A 116 0.53 -1.26 -11.70
C VAL A 116 0.76 0.18 -12.17
N SER A 117 0.40 0.45 -13.42
CA SER A 117 0.61 1.77 -14.01
C SER A 117 -0.53 2.72 -13.67
N LYS A 118 -0.21 3.99 -13.36
CA LYS A 118 -1.20 5.05 -13.23
C LYS A 118 -1.67 5.53 -14.64
N PRO A 119 -2.97 5.84 -14.85
CA PRO A 119 -4.06 5.76 -13.88
C PRO A 119 -4.43 4.30 -13.59
N ILE A 120 -4.73 4.00 -12.31
CA ILE A 120 -5.14 2.65 -11.91
C ILE A 120 -6.39 2.30 -12.72
N ASP A 121 -6.27 1.30 -13.59
CA ASP A 121 -7.45 0.66 -14.15
C ASP A 121 -8.07 -0.18 -13.01
N MET A 122 -9.31 0.11 -12.66
CA MET A 122 -9.98 -0.48 -11.50
C MET A 122 -10.08 -2.00 -11.59
N ASP A 123 -10.06 -2.54 -12.81
CA ASP A 123 -10.08 -3.98 -13.06
C ASP A 123 -8.71 -4.66 -12.79
N GLU A 124 -7.61 -3.91 -12.66
CA GLU A 124 -6.27 -4.45 -12.35
C GLU A 124 -5.98 -4.55 -10.84
N LEU A 125 -6.81 -3.93 -9.98
CA LEU A 125 -6.57 -3.88 -8.52
C LEU A 125 -7.36 -4.93 -7.71
N LEU A 126 -8.30 -5.65 -8.34
CA LEU A 126 -9.31 -6.53 -7.68
C LEU A 126 -9.11 -8.03 -7.92
#